data_AF-A0A7V9DJC2-F1
#
_entry.id   AF-A0A7V9DJC2-F1
#
_cell.length_a   1.000
_cell.length_b   1.000
_cell.length_c   1.000
_cell.angle_alpha   90.00
_cell.angle_beta   90.00
_cell.angle_gamma   90.00
#
_symmetry.space_group_name_H-M   'P 1'
#
loop_
_entity.id
_entity.type
_entity.pdbx_description
1 polymer ?
#
loop_
_entity_poly.entity_id
_entity_poly.type
_entity_poly.pdbx_seq_one_letter_code
_entity_poly.pdbx_strand_id
1 'polypeptide(L)'
;MPELPEVETVRRRLAPVLEGRSLERVEIHDARLTRPEDPLEVATELVGERVRALDRRGKYLIVRFESGRALLIHLRMTGSLLREPVDASHV
;
A
#
# COMPACT_ATOMS: atom_id res chain seq x y z
N MET A 1 -3.26 -2.95 17.89
CA MET A 1 -3.86 -1.89 17.05
C MET A 1 -2.82 -0.81 16.93
N PRO A 2 -2.30 -0.50 15.74
CA PRO A 2 -1.59 0.75 15.55
C PRO A 2 -2.56 1.90 15.84
N GLU A 3 -2.22 2.77 16.78
CA GLU A 3 -2.98 3.98 17.02
C GLU A 3 -2.66 5.03 15.95
N LEU A 4 -3.37 6.17 16.00
CA LEU A 4 -3.19 7.26 15.04
C LEU A 4 -1.71 7.70 14.87
N PRO A 5 -0.91 7.82 15.95
CA PRO A 5 0.50 8.18 15.83
C PRO A 5 1.36 7.15 15.09
N GLU A 6 1.11 5.86 15.27
CA GLU A 6 1.84 4.79 14.59
C GLU A 6 1.54 4.80 13.10
N VAL A 7 0.27 4.97 12.71
CA VAL A 7 -0.11 5.04 11.30
C VAL A 7 0.52 6.27 10.64
N GLU A 8 0.57 7.42 11.31
CA GLU A 8 1.27 8.61 10.81
C GLU A 8 2.78 8.38 10.68
N THR A 9 3.38 7.65 11.61
CA THR A 9 4.80 7.27 11.54
C THR A 9 5.07 6.39 10.34
N VAL A 10 4.22 5.39 10.08
CA VAL A 10 4.31 4.53 8.88
C VAL A 10 4.17 5.38 7.61
N ARG A 11 3.19 6.28 7.54
CA ARG A 11 3.00 7.20 6.41
C ARG A 11 4.26 8.02 6.11
N ARG A 12 4.83 8.68 7.13
CA ARG A 12 6.04 9.51 6.98
C ARG A 12 7.27 8.72 6.51
N ARG A 13 7.38 7.45 6.89
CA ARG A 13 8.48 6.58 6.45
C ARG A 13 8.31 6.09 5.01
N LEU A 14 7.07 5.82 4.59
CA LEU A 14 6.78 5.24 3.28
C LEU A 14 6.60 6.31 2.18
N ALA A 15 6.09 7.50 2.50
CA ALA A 15 5.83 8.52 1.49
C ALA A 15 7.06 8.85 0.62
N PRO A 16 8.28 9.10 1.16
CA PRO A 16 9.44 9.47 0.36
C PRO A 16 9.94 8.37 -0.59
N VAL A 17 9.55 7.12 -0.35
CA VAL A 17 9.99 5.97 -1.16
C VAL A 17 8.91 5.47 -2.12
N LEU A 18 7.64 5.81 -1.89
CA LEU A 18 6.52 5.41 -2.74
C LEU A 18 6.08 6.52 -3.70
N GLU A 19 6.06 7.78 -3.27
CA GLU A 19 5.56 8.89 -4.09
C GLU A 19 6.38 9.06 -5.38
N GLY A 20 5.68 9.21 -6.51
CA GLY A 20 6.27 9.27 -7.85
C GLY A 20 6.73 7.93 -8.42
N ARG A 21 6.53 6.80 -7.73
CA ARG A 21 6.81 5.46 -8.26
C ARG A 21 5.58 4.85 -8.91
N SER A 22 5.81 3.95 -9.86
CA SER A 22 4.77 3.15 -10.51
C SER A 22 4.76 1.73 -9.98
N LEU A 23 3.58 1.12 -9.88
CA LEU A 23 3.43 -0.28 -9.49
C LEU A 23 3.69 -1.18 -10.71
N GLU A 24 4.89 -1.74 -10.82
CA GLU A 24 5.26 -2.63 -11.94
C GLU A 24 4.63 -4.03 -11.81
N ARG A 25 4.50 -4.52 -10.56
CA ARG A 25 3.93 -5.82 -10.23
C ARG A 25 3.17 -5.72 -8.93
N VAL A 26 2.01 -6.36 -8.87
CA VAL A 26 1.17 -6.44 -7.67
C VAL A 26 0.76 -7.89 -7.47
N GLU A 27 0.97 -8.41 -6.27
CA GLU A 27 0.60 -9.77 -5.89
C GLU A 27 -0.23 -9.74 -4.62
N ILE A 28 -1.34 -10.48 -4.63
CA ILE A 28 -2.27 -10.55 -3.50
C ILE A 28 -2.46 -12.02 -3.15
N HIS A 29 -1.70 -12.48 -2.15
CA HIS A 29 -1.71 -13.90 -1.75
C HIS A 29 -2.90 -14.27 -0.86
N ASP A 30 -3.50 -13.30 -0.17
CA ASP A 30 -4.65 -13.51 0.69
C ASP A 30 -5.89 -12.81 0.12
N ALA A 31 -6.78 -13.60 -0.47
CA ALA A 31 -8.01 -13.10 -1.08
C ALA A 31 -8.95 -12.39 -0.10
N ARG A 32 -8.76 -12.55 1.22
CA ARG A 32 -9.56 -11.84 2.24
C ARG A 32 -9.27 -10.34 2.27
N LEU A 33 -8.12 -9.91 1.74
CA LEU A 33 -7.70 -8.50 1.75
C LEU A 33 -8.49 -7.63 0.77
N THR A 34 -9.03 -8.22 -0.29
CA THR A 34 -9.74 -7.51 -1.37
C THR A 34 -11.21 -7.89 -1.47
N ARG A 35 -11.80 -8.54 -0.46
CA ARG A 35 -13.22 -8.92 -0.56
C ARG A 35 -14.13 -7.68 -0.62
N PRO A 36 -15.20 -7.72 -1.43
CA PRO A 36 -15.68 -8.86 -2.23
C PRO A 36 -15.01 -9.05 -3.61
N GLU A 37 -14.11 -8.18 -4.01
CA GLU A 37 -13.46 -8.16 -5.32
C GLU A 37 -12.46 -9.32 -5.51
N ASP A 38 -12.31 -9.78 -6.76
CA ASP A 38 -11.33 -10.80 -7.13
C ASP A 38 -9.90 -10.23 -6.99
N PRO A 39 -8.99 -10.91 -6.26
CA PRO A 39 -7.61 -10.43 -6.08
C PRO A 39 -6.85 -10.20 -7.39
N LEU A 40 -7.11 -11.00 -8.43
CA LEU A 40 -6.47 -10.87 -9.73
C LEU A 40 -6.95 -9.62 -10.48
N GLU A 41 -8.24 -9.32 -10.39
CA GLU A 41 -8.80 -8.09 -10.96
C GLU A 41 -8.22 -6.86 -10.26
N VAL A 42 -8.20 -6.86 -8.92
CA VAL A 42 -7.61 -5.76 -8.14
C VAL A 42 -6.11 -5.59 -8.45
N ALA A 43 -5.35 -6.68 -8.52
CA ALA A 43 -3.93 -6.62 -8.89
C ALA A 43 -3.74 -6.03 -10.29
N THR A 44 -4.54 -6.47 -11.27
CA THR A 44 -4.50 -5.99 -12.66
C THR A 44 -4.81 -4.49 -12.74
N GLU A 45 -5.78 -4.02 -11.97
CA GLU A 45 -6.15 -2.61 -11.93
C GLU A 45 -5.08 -1.70 -11.32
N LEU A 46 -4.31 -2.23 -10.35
CA LEU A 46 -3.25 -1.50 -9.67
C LEU A 46 -1.95 -1.47 -10.47
N VAL A 47 -1.68 -2.48 -11.31
CA VAL A 47 -0.48 -2.50 -12.16
C VAL A 47 -0.49 -1.30 -13.11
N GLY A 48 0.65 -0.62 -13.20
CA GLY A 48 0.83 0.59 -14.00
C GLY A 48 0.41 1.89 -13.31
N GLU A 49 -0.34 1.83 -12.20
CA GLU A 49 -0.69 3.03 -11.44
C GLU A 49 0.55 3.71 -10.85
N ARG A 50 0.55 5.04 -10.91
CA ARG A 50 1.62 5.89 -10.38
C ARG A 50 1.17 6.55 -9.09
N VAL A 51 1.92 6.34 -8.02
CA VAL A 51 1.61 6.90 -6.69
C VAL A 51 1.81 8.41 -6.72
N ARG A 52 0.72 9.15 -6.57
CA ARG A 52 0.71 10.60 -6.45
C ARG A 52 1.05 11.07 -5.04
N ALA A 53 0.46 10.44 -4.03
CA ALA A 53 0.59 10.85 -2.64
C ALA A 53 0.26 9.70 -1.68
N LEU A 54 0.89 9.71 -0.49
CA LEU A 54 0.53 8.83 0.62
C LEU A 54 -0.06 9.62 1.79
N ASP A 55 -1.37 9.46 1.97
CA ASP A 55 -2.16 10.13 2.98
C ASP A 55 -2.54 9.20 4.15
N ARG A 56 -3.10 9.79 5.20
CA ARG A 56 -3.75 9.06 6.29
C ARG A 56 -5.08 9.71 6.66
N ARG A 57 -6.10 8.88 6.87
CA ARG A 57 -7.36 9.30 7.49
C ARG A 57 -7.71 8.35 8.63
N GLY A 58 -7.63 8.84 9.86
CA GLY A 58 -7.81 7.99 11.03
C GLY A 58 -6.80 6.85 11.04
N LYS A 59 -7.31 5.61 11.00
CA LYS A 59 -6.52 4.36 11.01
C LYS A 59 -6.28 3.75 9.61
N TYR A 60 -6.65 4.48 8.57
CA TYR A 60 -6.39 4.12 7.18
C TYR A 60 -5.17 4.87 6.64
N LEU A 61 -4.29 4.14 5.98
CA LEU A 61 -3.36 4.70 4.99
C LEU A 61 -4.08 4.75 3.64
N ILE A 62 -3.82 5.81 2.88
CA ILE A 62 -4.45 6.03 1.58
C ILE A 62 -3.35 6.28 0.57
N VAL A 63 -3.13 5.33 -0.33
CA VAL A 63 -2.27 5.51 -1.50
C VAL A 63 -3.12 6.15 -2.58
N ARG A 64 -2.82 7.39 -2.97
CA ARG A 64 -3.50 8.06 -4.07
C ARG A 64 -2.70 7.87 -5.34
N PHE A 65 -3.38 7.57 -6.43
CA PHE A 65 -2.74 7.43 -7.73
C PHE A 65 -3.05 8.62 -8.64
N GLU A 66 -2.21 8.81 -9.67
CA GLU A 66 -2.38 9.88 -10.65
C GLU A 66 -3.67 9.73 -11.50
N SER A 67 -4.16 8.50 -11.70
CA SER A 67 -5.44 8.23 -12.37
C SER A 67 -6.67 8.77 -11.63
N GLY A 68 -6.52 9.16 -10.35
CA GLY A 68 -7.62 9.52 -9.46
C GLY A 68 -8.13 8.34 -8.61
N ARG A 69 -7.68 7.11 -8.88
CA ARG A 69 -7.94 5.95 -8.01
C ARG A 69 -7.20 6.07 -6.67
N ALA A 70 -7.65 5.31 -5.67
CA ALA A 70 -7.00 5.23 -4.38
C ALA A 70 -7.07 3.82 -3.79
N LEU A 71 -5.96 3.37 -3.21
CA LEU A 71 -5.89 2.13 -2.43
C LEU A 71 -5.93 2.46 -0.94
N LEU A 72 -6.91 1.90 -0.23
CA LEU A 72 -7.07 2.06 1.20
C LEU A 72 -6.49 0.85 1.94
N ILE A 73 -5.61 1.11 2.91
CA ILE A 73 -4.95 0.07 3.70
C ILE A 73 -5.28 0.28 5.19
N HIS A 74 -5.88 -0.73 5.81
CA HIS A 74 -6.17 -0.72 7.25
C HIS A 74 -5.39 -1.82 7.97
N LEU A 75 -4.40 -1.44 8.79
CA LEU A 75 -3.47 -2.39 9.43
C LEU A 75 -4.10 -3.24 10.55
N ARG A 76 -5.32 -2.92 10.99
CA ARG A 76 -6.05 -3.67 12.04
C ARG A 76 -5.19 -3.77 13.31
N MET A 77 -5.00 -4.97 13.88
CA MET A 77 -4.27 -5.15 15.12
C MET A 77 -2.78 -5.39 14.91
N THR A 78 -2.43 -6.18 13.90
CA THR A 78 -1.10 -6.79 13.68
C THR A 78 -0.57 -6.59 12.26
N GLY A 79 -1.32 -5.91 11.38
CA GLY A 79 -0.86 -5.62 10.03
C GLY A 79 0.38 -4.74 10.05
N SER A 80 1.31 -5.03 9.15
CA SER A 80 2.56 -4.30 9.00
C SER A 80 2.83 -4.03 7.52
N LEU A 81 3.61 -2.98 7.25
CA LEU A 81 4.12 -2.67 5.92
C LEU A 81 5.64 -2.76 5.98
N LEU A 82 6.20 -3.56 5.09
CA LEU A 82 7.63 -3.81 5.00
C LEU A 82 8.12 -3.29 3.65
N ARG A 83 9.29 -2.67 3.67
CA ARG A 83 10.03 -2.32 2.46
C ARG A 83 11.26 -3.21 2.42
N GLU A 84 11.33 -4.05 1.41
CA GLU A 84 12.53 -4.82 1.12
C GLU A 84 13.48 -3.98 0.26
N PRO A 85 14.78 -3.91 0.59
CA PRO A 85 15.76 -3.28 -0.28
C PRO A 85 15.93 -4.12 -1.55
N VAL A 86 16.06 -3.43 -2.69
CA VAL A 86 16.18 -4.06 -4.03
C VAL A 86 17.41 -4.98 -4.14
N ASP A 87 18.39 -4.82 -3.25
CA ASP A 87 19.65 -5.60 -3.22
C ASP A 87 19.69 -6.69 -2.13
N ALA A 88 18.55 -7.06 -1.52
CA ALA A 88 18.51 -8.26 -0.69
C ALA A 88 18.49 -9.51 -1.57
N SER A 89 19.63 -9.81 -2.20
CA SER A 89 19.93 -11.16 -2.64
C SER A 89 19.72 -12.10 -1.45
N HIS A 90 18.62 -12.85 -1.50
CA HIS A 90 18.36 -13.93 -0.60
C HIS A 90 19.47 -14.96 -0.83
N VAL A 91 20.43 -15.00 0.08
CA VAL A 91 21.33 -16.15 0.24
C VAL A 91 20.61 -17.18 1.10
#